data_AF-A0A921E6H3-F1
#
_entry.id   AF-A0A921E6H3-F1
#
_cell.length_a   1.000
_cell.length_b   1.000
_cell.length_c   1.000
_cell.angle_alpha   90.00
_cell.angle_beta   90.00
_cell.angle_gamma   90.00
#
_symmetry.space_group_name_H-M   'P 1'
#
loop_
_entity.id
_entity.type
_entity.pdbx_description
1 polymer ?
#
loop_
_entity_poly.entity_id
_entity_poly.type
_entity_poly.pdbx_seq_one_letter_code
_entity_poly.pdbx_strand_id
1 'polypeptide(L)'
;MPIRREHRFFYPIDWPQLSAVIRFGRARGRCEGCGRPHGRTVFHLGDGRWWDDDAESWRDGAGRMIRLSTADDVLAAARTTRVVLATAHRNHDTADNTAANLAAFCQRCHMMHDRPEHKRRRWLTLFRRKALGDLFRGPYD
;
A
#
# COMPACT_ATOMS: atom_id res chain seq x y z
N MET A 1 1.04 -6.52 -0.63
CA MET A 1 1.71 -7.24 -1.73
C MET A 1 2.30 -8.53 -1.16
N PRO A 2 2.18 -9.69 -1.83
CA PRO A 2 2.85 -10.91 -1.40
C PRO A 2 4.37 -10.73 -1.46
N ILE A 3 5.09 -11.30 -0.51
CA ILE A 3 6.56 -11.29 -0.51
C ILE A 3 7.05 -12.13 -1.68
N ARG A 4 7.82 -11.49 -2.58
CA ARG A 4 8.42 -12.18 -3.73
C ARG A 4 9.36 -13.28 -3.27
N ARG A 5 9.41 -14.39 -4.01
CA ARG A 5 10.18 -15.58 -3.62
C ARG A 5 11.66 -15.24 -3.41
N GLU A 6 12.23 -14.44 -4.30
CA GLU A 6 13.62 -13.97 -4.26
C GLU A 6 13.93 -13.10 -3.03
N HIS A 7 12.93 -12.47 -2.41
CA HIS A 7 13.15 -11.57 -1.27
C HIS A 7 12.93 -12.24 0.09
N ARG A 8 12.39 -13.47 0.14
CA ARG A 8 11.99 -14.12 1.40
C ARG A 8 13.12 -14.19 2.42
N PHE A 9 14.36 -14.36 1.98
CA PHE A 9 15.54 -14.46 2.85
C PHE A 9 15.93 -13.14 3.52
N PHE A 10 15.45 -12.00 3.03
CA PHE A 10 15.67 -10.69 3.67
C PHE A 10 14.70 -10.44 4.83
N TYR A 11 13.66 -11.26 4.96
CA TYR A 11 12.71 -11.17 6.07
C TYR A 11 13.22 -12.08 7.19
N PRO A 12 13.31 -11.56 8.43
CA PRO A 12 13.78 -12.36 9.55
C PRO A 12 12.77 -13.47 9.86
N ILE A 13 13.22 -14.53 10.54
CA ILE A 13 12.40 -15.71 10.85
C ILE A 13 11.14 -15.36 11.67
N ASP A 14 11.23 -14.31 12.49
CA ASP A 14 10.18 -13.76 13.32
C ASP A 14 9.37 -12.66 12.62
N TRP A 15 9.44 -12.58 11.29
CA TRP A 15 8.67 -11.60 10.51
C TRP A 15 7.17 -11.55 10.85
N PRO A 16 6.44 -12.67 11.08
CA PRO A 16 5.04 -12.60 11.50
C PRO A 16 4.84 -11.79 12.78
N GLN A 17 5.74 -11.95 13.77
CA GLN A 17 5.72 -11.26 15.05
C GLN A 17 6.07 -9.78 14.86
N LEU A 18 7.19 -9.48 14.17
CA LEU A 18 7.59 -8.10 13.87
C LEU A 18 6.49 -7.34 13.11
N SER A 19 5.89 -7.99 12.12
CA SER A 19 4.74 -7.45 11.37
C SER A 19 3.53 -7.17 12.25
N ALA A 20 3.24 -8.03 13.23
CA ALA A 20 2.16 -7.82 14.19
C ALA A 20 2.44 -6.65 15.14
N VAL A 21 3.69 -6.52 15.63
CA VAL A 21 4.13 -5.39 16.47
C VAL A 21 3.93 -4.07 15.73
N ILE A 22 4.29 -3.99 14.46
CA ILE A 22 4.11 -2.78 13.65
C ILE A 22 2.62 -2.48 13.43
N ARG A 23 1.84 -3.47 12.96
CA ARG A 23 0.44 -3.26 12.56
C ARG A 23 -0.52 -3.07 13.73
N PHE A 24 -0.34 -3.82 14.81
CA PHE A 24 -1.33 -3.91 15.89
C PHE A 24 -0.80 -3.35 17.21
N GLY A 25 0.51 -3.38 17.44
CA GLY A 25 1.15 -2.70 18.56
C GLY A 25 1.27 -1.19 18.31
N ARG A 26 2.22 -0.79 17.46
CA ARG A 26 2.54 0.62 17.20
C ARG A 26 1.39 1.35 16.51
N ALA A 27 0.94 0.81 15.38
CA ALA A 27 -0.10 1.45 14.58
C ALA A 27 -1.52 1.24 15.13
N ARG A 28 -1.68 0.45 16.21
CA ARG A 28 -2.96 0.17 16.88
C ARG A 28 -4.07 -0.29 15.92
N GLY A 29 -3.69 -1.07 14.91
CA GLY A 29 -4.63 -1.55 13.90
C GLY A 29 -5.13 -0.46 12.95
N ARG A 30 -4.46 0.69 12.82
CA ARG A 30 -4.81 1.75 11.86
C ARG A 30 -3.71 1.95 10.84
N CYS A 31 -4.08 2.34 9.62
CA CYS A 31 -3.11 2.70 8.60
C CYS A 31 -2.33 3.95 9.02
N GLU A 32 -1.00 3.90 9.05
CA GLU A 32 -0.14 5.05 9.39
C GLU A 32 -0.14 6.14 8.31
N GLY A 33 -0.70 5.87 7.12
CA GLY A 33 -0.81 6.85 6.03
C GLY A 33 -2.17 7.55 5.92
N CYS A 34 -3.28 6.90 6.28
CA CYS A 34 -4.62 7.48 6.13
C CYS A 34 -5.60 7.20 7.27
N GLY A 35 -5.19 6.46 8.31
CA GLY A 35 -6.01 6.19 9.48
C GLY A 35 -7.04 5.06 9.35
N ARG A 36 -7.27 4.52 8.14
CA ARG A 36 -8.26 3.44 7.93
C ARG A 36 -8.03 2.24 8.89
N PRO A 37 -9.06 1.79 9.62
CA PRO A 37 -8.92 0.72 10.60
C PRO A 37 -8.86 -0.66 9.93
N HIS A 38 -7.90 -1.48 10.35
CA HIS A 38 -7.83 -2.90 10.01
C HIS A 38 -9.12 -3.59 10.40
N GLY A 39 -9.56 -4.59 9.65
CA GLY A 39 -10.69 -5.39 10.10
C GLY A 39 -12.06 -4.84 9.67
N ARG A 40 -12.15 -3.56 9.29
CA ARG A 40 -13.43 -2.94 8.97
C ARG A 40 -13.65 -2.78 7.47
N THR A 41 -14.92 -2.78 7.08
CA THR A 41 -15.35 -2.34 5.75
C THR A 41 -15.62 -0.84 5.81
N VAL A 42 -15.02 -0.07 4.91
CA VAL A 42 -15.19 1.40 4.87
C VAL A 42 -15.81 1.82 3.54
N PHE A 43 -16.65 2.86 3.59
CA PHE A 43 -17.14 3.57 2.40
C PHE A 43 -16.07 4.55 1.90
N HIS A 44 -15.90 4.64 0.59
CA HIS A 44 -14.95 5.55 -0.04
C HIS A 44 -15.42 6.01 -1.42
N LEU A 45 -14.92 7.17 -1.86
CA LEU A 45 -15.30 7.77 -3.16
C LEU A 45 -14.34 7.40 -4.31
N GLY A 46 -13.31 6.59 -4.03
CA GLY A 46 -12.37 6.08 -5.04
C GLY A 46 -11.15 6.97 -5.30
N ASP A 47 -11.25 8.27 -5.07
CA ASP A 47 -10.12 9.22 -5.10
C ASP A 47 -9.22 9.12 -3.85
N GLY A 48 -9.73 8.51 -2.78
CA GLY A 48 -9.04 8.35 -1.51
C GLY A 48 -9.87 8.81 -0.31
N ARG A 49 -10.86 9.67 -0.55
CA ARG A 49 -11.80 10.10 0.48
C ARG A 49 -12.57 8.91 1.02
N TRP A 50 -12.77 8.86 2.33
CA TRP A 50 -13.44 7.76 3.00
C TRP A 50 -14.18 8.21 4.25
N TRP A 51 -15.23 7.47 4.60
CA TRP A 51 -16.03 7.72 5.79
C TRP A 51 -15.39 7.05 7.02
N ASP A 52 -15.06 7.85 8.02
CA ASP A 52 -14.60 7.39 9.33
C ASP A 52 -15.78 7.30 10.29
N ASP A 53 -16.23 6.07 10.52
CA ASP A 53 -17.36 5.75 11.39
C ASP A 53 -17.12 6.18 12.84
N ASP A 54 -15.90 6.04 13.35
CA ASP A 54 -15.59 6.39 14.75
C ASP A 54 -15.60 7.92 14.98
N ALA A 55 -15.39 8.70 13.92
CA ALA A 55 -15.36 10.17 13.97
C ALA A 55 -16.58 10.82 13.32
N GLU A 56 -17.52 10.01 12.82
CA GLU A 56 -18.71 10.42 12.05
C GLU A 56 -18.37 11.49 10.99
N SER A 57 -17.26 11.30 10.28
CA SER A 57 -16.69 12.33 9.41
C SER A 57 -16.02 11.76 8.18
N TRP A 58 -16.02 12.54 7.09
CA TRP A 58 -15.21 12.23 5.92
C TRP A 58 -13.74 12.58 6.17
N ARG A 59 -12.85 11.75 5.63
CA ARG A 59 -11.40 12.00 5.61
C ARG A 59 -10.86 11.98 4.19
N ASP A 60 -9.81 12.75 3.95
CA ASP A 60 -9.06 12.72 2.70
C ASP A 60 -8.15 11.47 2.59
N GLY A 61 -7.43 11.38 1.46
CA GLY A 61 -6.50 10.28 1.21
C GLY A 61 -5.28 10.21 2.14
N ALA A 62 -5.03 11.27 2.93
CA ALA A 62 -3.99 11.36 3.96
C ALA A 62 -4.57 11.24 5.38
N GLY A 63 -5.89 11.01 5.51
CA GLY A 63 -6.56 10.85 6.80
C GLY A 63 -6.96 12.15 7.49
N ARG A 64 -6.84 13.32 6.84
CA ARG A 64 -7.31 14.59 7.41
C ARG A 64 -8.82 14.70 7.28
N MET A 65 -9.50 15.19 8.31
CA MET A 65 -10.95 15.39 8.27
C MET A 65 -11.32 16.46 7.24
N ILE A 66 -12.39 16.22 6.50
CA ILE A 66 -12.90 17.11 5.46
C ILE A 66 -14.41 17.14 5.50
N ARG A 67 -14.99 18.20 4.91
CA ARG A 67 -16.40 18.24 4.54
C ARG A 67 -16.51 17.96 3.05
N LEU A 68 -17.52 17.20 2.65
CA LEU A 68 -17.84 17.05 1.24
C LEU A 68 -18.58 18.31 0.74
N SER A 69 -18.42 18.58 -0.55
CA SER A 69 -19.17 19.63 -1.23
C SER A 69 -20.56 19.13 -1.59
N THR A 70 -21.51 20.05 -1.81
CA THR A 70 -22.86 19.72 -2.30
C THR A 70 -22.85 19.15 -3.73
N ALA A 71 -21.75 19.32 -4.47
CA ALA A 71 -21.56 18.75 -5.81
C ALA A 71 -21.07 17.28 -5.78
N ASP A 72 -20.68 16.76 -4.62
CA ASP A 72 -20.24 15.37 -4.50
C ASP A 72 -21.46 14.44 -4.49
N ASP A 73 -21.69 13.72 -5.60
CA ASP A 73 -22.69 12.65 -5.66
C ASP A 73 -22.18 11.39 -4.93
N VAL A 74 -22.31 11.42 -3.60
CA VAL A 74 -21.88 10.32 -2.72
C VAL A 74 -22.63 9.02 -3.06
N LEU A 75 -23.92 9.10 -3.38
CA LEU A 75 -24.73 7.90 -3.64
C LEU A 75 -24.28 7.19 -4.92
N ALA A 76 -23.95 7.95 -5.97
CA ALA A 76 -23.45 7.36 -7.21
C ALA A 76 -21.99 6.88 -7.09
N ALA A 77 -21.14 7.56 -6.30
CA ALA A 77 -19.71 7.30 -6.26
C ALA A 77 -19.26 6.34 -5.14
N ALA A 78 -20.05 6.19 -4.07
CA ALA A 78 -19.65 5.42 -2.90
C ALA A 78 -19.43 3.95 -3.23
N ARG A 79 -18.26 3.45 -2.83
CA ARG A 79 -17.87 2.05 -2.90
C ARG A 79 -17.41 1.60 -1.53
N THR A 80 -17.40 0.29 -1.31
CA THR A 80 -16.88 -0.30 -0.08
C THR A 80 -15.57 -1.03 -0.32
N THR A 81 -14.70 -1.04 0.69
CA THR A 81 -13.51 -1.88 0.70
C THR A 81 -13.29 -2.42 2.10
N ARG A 82 -13.04 -3.73 2.20
CA ARG A 82 -12.55 -4.37 3.42
C ARG A 82 -11.08 -4.01 3.64
N VAL A 83 -10.78 -3.30 4.71
CA VAL A 83 -9.43 -2.80 4.99
C VAL A 83 -8.55 -3.90 5.57
N VAL A 84 -7.41 -4.12 4.92
CA VAL A 84 -6.35 -5.04 5.36
C VAL A 84 -5.06 -4.26 5.46
N LEU A 85 -4.38 -4.40 6.59
CA LEU A 85 -3.09 -3.75 6.84
C LEU A 85 -1.98 -4.75 6.55
N ALA A 86 -0.96 -4.26 5.87
CA ALA A 86 0.30 -4.96 5.65
C ALA A 86 1.45 -4.07 6.10
N THR A 87 2.53 -4.70 6.54
CA THR A 87 3.78 -3.99 6.83
C THR A 87 4.51 -3.72 5.52
N ALA A 88 5.03 -2.49 5.37
CA ALA A 88 5.79 -2.03 4.21
C ALA A 88 7.11 -1.38 4.66
N HIS A 89 8.15 -1.53 3.86
CA HIS A 89 9.43 -0.84 4.02
C HIS A 89 9.34 0.56 3.42
N ARG A 90 9.65 1.60 4.20
CA ARG A 90 9.54 3.01 3.78
C ARG A 90 10.55 3.35 2.68
N ASN A 91 11.76 2.80 2.76
CA ASN A 91 12.82 2.99 1.76
C ASN A 91 12.79 1.97 0.61
N HIS A 92 11.78 1.09 0.56
CA HIS A 92 11.66 -0.02 -0.40
C HIS A 92 12.80 -1.07 -0.37
N ASP A 93 13.73 -0.97 0.58
CA ASP A 93 14.77 -1.96 0.83
C ASP A 93 14.24 -3.04 1.78
N THR A 94 14.13 -4.27 1.28
CA THR A 94 13.62 -5.40 2.06
C THR A 94 14.60 -5.92 3.11
N ALA A 95 15.88 -5.54 3.05
CA ALA A 95 16.89 -5.95 4.03
C ALA A 95 16.86 -5.08 5.31
N ASP A 96 16.39 -3.84 5.21
CA ASP A 96 16.29 -2.92 6.35
C ASP A 96 14.99 -3.14 7.15
N ASN A 97 15.03 -4.08 8.09
CA ASN A 97 13.89 -4.41 8.94
C ASN A 97 13.84 -3.59 10.25
N THR A 98 14.53 -2.45 10.31
CA THR A 98 14.47 -1.58 11.48
C THR A 98 13.04 -1.07 11.70
N ALA A 99 12.62 -0.96 12.96
CA ALA A 99 11.26 -0.53 13.29
C ALA A 99 10.92 0.85 12.67
N ALA A 100 11.90 1.76 12.59
CA ALA A 100 11.74 3.07 11.97
C ALA A 100 11.45 3.00 10.46
N ASN A 101 12.05 2.03 9.76
CA ASN A 101 11.83 1.84 8.33
C ASN A 101 10.52 1.09 8.02
N LEU A 102 9.96 0.35 8.97
CA LEU A 102 8.69 -0.34 8.76
C LEU A 102 7.50 0.60 8.94
N ALA A 103 6.43 0.38 8.18
CA ALA A 103 5.17 1.10 8.28
C ALA A 103 3.95 0.17 8.14
N ALA A 104 2.86 0.46 8.83
CA ALA A 104 1.59 -0.24 8.67
C ALA A 104 0.70 0.48 7.64
N PHE A 105 0.54 -0.10 6.45
CA PHE A 105 -0.27 0.49 5.38
C PHE A 105 -1.48 -0.36 5.01
N CYS A 106 -2.60 0.30 4.74
CA CYS A 106 -3.76 -0.31 4.07
C CYS A 106 -3.46 -0.58 2.60
N GLN A 107 -4.30 -1.37 1.93
CA GLN A 107 -4.08 -1.74 0.52
C GLN A 107 -3.84 -0.52 -0.38
N ARG A 108 -4.63 0.55 -0.23
CA ARG A 108 -4.47 1.79 -1.01
C ARG A 108 -3.13 2.48 -0.76
N CYS A 109 -2.82 2.80 0.50
CA CYS A 109 -1.58 3.49 0.84
C CYS A 109 -0.34 2.67 0.45
N HIS A 110 -0.40 1.35 0.63
CA HIS A 110 0.68 0.44 0.22
C HIS A 110 0.88 0.48 -1.30
N MET A 111 -0.18 0.37 -2.11
CA MET A 111 -0.08 0.46 -3.57
C MET A 111 0.45 1.80 -4.07
N MET A 112 0.06 2.91 -3.42
CA MET A 112 0.57 4.24 -3.79
C MET A 112 2.06 4.37 -3.45
N HIS A 113 2.47 3.92 -2.26
CA HIS A 113 3.85 3.90 -1.80
C HIS A 113 4.75 3.09 -2.74
N ASP A 114 4.29 1.92 -3.17
CA ASP A 114 5.05 1.01 -4.03
C ASP A 114 5.05 1.40 -5.52
N ARG A 115 4.15 2.31 -5.94
CA ARG A 115 3.95 2.65 -7.36
C ARG A 115 5.24 3.08 -8.08
N PRO A 116 6.10 3.94 -7.51
CA PRO A 116 7.35 4.34 -8.17
C PRO A 116 8.30 3.16 -8.38
N GLU A 117 8.50 2.33 -7.35
CA GLU A 117 9.38 1.17 -7.44
C GLU A 117 8.81 0.09 -8.38
N HIS A 118 7.50 -0.10 -8.40
CA HIS A 118 6.84 -0.97 -9.38
C HIS A 118 7.05 -0.50 -10.82
N LYS A 119 6.96 0.82 -11.07
CA LYS A 119 7.27 1.40 -12.39
C LYS A 119 8.74 1.15 -12.77
N ARG A 120 9.68 1.40 -11.85
CA ARG A 120 11.12 1.17 -12.06
C ARG A 120 11.42 -0.29 -12.39
N ARG A 121 10.88 -1.24 -11.61
CA ARG A 121 11.05 -2.68 -11.84
C ARG A 121 10.45 -3.12 -13.17
N ARG A 122 9.24 -2.64 -13.51
CA ARG A 122 8.60 -2.92 -14.80
C ARG A 122 9.45 -2.43 -15.95
N TRP A 123 9.97 -1.20 -15.87
CA TRP A 123 10.86 -0.64 -16.87
C TRP A 123 12.13 -1.50 -17.04
N LEU A 124 12.82 -1.83 -15.94
CA LEU A 124 14.06 -2.63 -15.99
C LEU A 124 13.82 -4.02 -16.60
N THR A 125 12.68 -4.64 -16.28
CA THR A 125 12.31 -5.95 -16.83
C THR A 125 12.11 -5.87 -18.34
N LEU A 126 11.37 -4.85 -18.82
CA LEU A 126 11.17 -4.63 -20.25
C LEU A 126 12.45 -4.26 -20.98
N PHE A 127 13.30 -3.42 -20.37
CA PHE A 127 14.61 -3.04 -20.90
C PHE A 127 15.51 -4.27 -21.09
N ARG A 128 15.67 -5.10 -20.06
CA ARG A 128 16.48 -6.33 -20.14
C ARG A 128 16.00 -7.28 -21.23
N ARG A 129 14.68 -7.47 -21.36
CA ARG A 129 14.11 -8.30 -22.42
C ARG A 129 14.46 -7.78 -23.81
N LYS A 130 14.35 -6.46 -24.04
CA LYS A 130 14.69 -5.83 -25.32
C LYS A 130 16.18 -5.89 -25.63
N ALA A 131 17.04 -5.56 -24.67
CA ALA A 131 18.49 -5.60 -24.82
C ALA A 131 19.02 -7.01 -25.15
N LEU A 132 18.42 -8.07 -24.57
CA LEU A 132 18.71 -9.45 -24.95
C LEU A 132 18.29 -9.75 -26.39
N GLY A 133 17.14 -9.24 -26.82
CA GLY A 133 16.69 -9.35 -28.20
C GLY A 133 17.62 -8.64 -29.20
N ASP A 134 18.15 -7.48 -28.81
CA ASP A 134 19.10 -6.71 -29.62
C ASP A 134 20.44 -7.44 -29.80
N LEU A 135 20.97 -8.03 -28.73
CA LEU A 135 22.26 -8.72 -28.75
C LEU A 135 22.23 -10.04 -29.54
N PHE A 136 21.11 -10.77 -29.51
CA PHE A 136 20.98 -12.10 -30.12
C PHE A 136 20.02 -12.16 -31.32
N ARG A 137 19.61 -11.01 -31.87
CA ARG A 137 18.66 -10.90 -33.00
C ARG A 137 17.34 -11.66 -32.79
N GLY A 138 16.75 -11.63 -31.58
CA GLY A 138 15.36 -12.07 -31.40
C GLY A 138 14.82 -12.23 -29.96
N PRO A 139 13.47 -12.23 -29.77
CA PRO A 139 12.46 -12.18 -30.82
C PRO A 139 11.95 -10.75 -31.02
N TYR A 140 12.28 -10.19 -32.17
CA TYR A 140 11.45 -9.19 -32.81
C TYR A 140 10.31 -9.96 -33.49
N ASP A 141 9.30 -10.34 -32.71
CA ASP A 141 7.92 -10.67 -33.06
C ASP A 141 7.06 -10.56 -31.79
#